data_AF-A0A1V2RAP6-F1
#
_entry.id   AF-A0A1V2RAP6-F1
#
_cell.length_a   1.000
_cell.length_b   1.000
_cell.length_c   1.000
_cell.angle_alpha   90.00
_cell.angle_beta   90.00
_cell.angle_gamma   90.00
#
_symmetry.space_group_name_H-M   'P 1'
#
loop_
_entity.id
_entity.type
_entity.pdbx_description
1 polymer ?
#
loop_
_entity_poly.entity_id
_entity_poly.type
_entity_poly.pdbx_seq_one_letter_code
_entity_poly.pdbx_strand_id
1 'polypeptide(L)' 'MTKRIVHLTGGPLDGLTMDATDWTDEEVAGGTYHVVHGWEERADYATEPGGDPFVWHYRGPVVV' A
#
# COMPACT_ATOMS: atom_id res chain seq x y z
N MET A 1 -11.47 18.23 7.27
CA MET A 1 -10.18 17.59 6.93
C MET A 1 -10.19 17.24 5.46
N THR A 2 -9.05 17.34 4.78
CA THR A 2 -8.92 16.92 3.37
C THR A 2 -8.79 15.40 3.33
N LYS A 3 -9.57 14.74 2.48
CA LYS A 3 -9.51 13.28 2.34
C LYS A 3 -8.15 12.86 1.77
N ARG A 4 -7.49 11.90 2.42
CA ARG A 4 -6.22 11.32 1.97
C ARG A 4 -6.49 9.88 1.50
N ILE A 5 -6.17 9.56 0.25
CA ILE A 5 -6.44 8.24 -0.32
C ILE A 5 -5.13 7.64 -0.82
N VAL A 6 -4.82 6.43 -0.36
CA VAL A 6 -3.71 5.62 -0.87
C VAL A 6 -4.22 4.71 -1.98
N HIS A 7 -3.46 4.58 -3.06
CA HIS A 7 -3.73 3.72 -4.22
C HIS A 7 -2.70 2.60 -4.30
N LEU A 8 -3.17 1.35 -4.35
CA LEU A 8 -2.31 0.18 -4.59
C LEU A 8 -2.11 -0.01 -6.09
N THR A 9 -0.86 -0.22 -6.54
CA THR A 9 -0.54 -0.45 -7.95
C THR A 9 0.41 -1.62 -8.22
N GLY A 10 0.21 -2.29 -9.36
CA GLY A 10 1.15 -3.25 -9.94
C GLY A 10 1.11 -4.67 -9.38
N GLY A 11 0.11 -5.01 -8.55
CA GLY A 11 0.01 -6.29 -7.86
C GLY A 11 -1.40 -6.88 -7.84
N PRO A 12 -1.63 -7.94 -7.04
CA PRO A 12 -2.93 -8.63 -6.98
C PRO A 12 -4.10 -7.77 -6.46
N LEU A 13 -3.81 -6.61 -5.85
CA LEU A 13 -4.80 -5.65 -5.33
C LEU A 13 -4.74 -4.31 -6.10
N ASP A 14 -4.21 -4.32 -7.32
CA ASP A 14 -4.14 -3.13 -8.18
C ASP A 14 -5.51 -2.45 -8.31
N GLY A 15 -5.50 -1.12 -8.13
CA GLY A 15 -6.71 -0.30 -8.19
C GLY A 15 -7.50 -0.24 -6.88
N LEU A 16 -7.16 -1.02 -5.84
CA LEU A 16 -7.77 -0.86 -4.52
C LEU A 16 -7.28 0.43 -3.86
N THR A 17 -8.19 1.08 -3.14
CA THR A 17 -7.93 2.34 -2.44
C THR A 17 -8.14 2.21 -0.94
N MET A 18 -7.35 2.93 -0.16
CA MET A 18 -7.49 3.00 1.31
C MET A 18 -7.69 4.44 1.77
N ASP A 19 -8.55 4.64 2.77
CA ASP A 19 -8.68 5.94 3.43
C ASP A 19 -7.59 6.10 4.49
N ALA A 20 -6.73 7.08 4.29
CA ALA A 20 -5.61 7.43 5.15
C ALA A 20 -5.79 8.83 5.75
N THR A 21 -7.02 9.35 5.81
CA THR A 21 -7.30 10.73 6.27
C THR A 21 -6.78 11.00 7.67
N ASP A 22 -6.84 9.99 8.54
CA ASP A 22 -6.40 10.08 9.93
C ASP A 22 -4.97 9.57 10.16
N TRP A 23 -4.24 9.22 9.09
CA TRP A 23 -2.86 8.73 9.19
C TRP A 23 -1.87 9.89 9.19
N THR A 24 -0.76 9.68 9.89
CA THR A 24 0.44 10.51 9.83
C THR A 24 1.17 10.34 8.51
N ASP A 25 2.04 11.28 8.18
CA ASP A 25 2.84 11.22 6.95
C ASP A 25 3.83 10.04 6.97
N GLU A 26 4.30 9.65 8.15
CA GLU A 26 5.17 8.48 8.32
C GLU A 26 4.41 7.17 8.04
N GLU A 27 3.18 7.04 8.53
CA GLU A 27 2.33 5.88 8.25
C GLU A 27 1.99 5.76 6.76
N VAL A 28 1.73 6.88 6.09
CA VAL A 28 1.50 6.90 4.63
C VAL A 28 2.78 6.55 3.87
N ALA A 29 3.95 7.03 4.31
CA ALA A 29 5.21 6.74 3.61
C ALA A 29 5.66 5.27 3.75
N GLY A 30 5.31 4.61 4.86
CA GLY A 30 5.82 3.29 5.23
C GLY A 30 5.32 2.10 4.42
N GLY A 31 4.16 2.21 3.75
CA GLY A 31 3.56 1.07 3.05
C GLY A 31 2.82 0.09 3.99
N THR A 32 2.42 -1.08 3.47
CA THR A 32 1.74 -2.10 4.26
C THR A 32 1.81 -3.50 3.65
N TYR A 33 1.42 -4.50 4.45
CA TYR A 33 1.26 -5.89 4.02
C TYR A 33 -0.22 -6.27 3.95
N HIS A 34 -0.68 -6.69 2.79
CA HIS A 34 -2.08 -7.08 2.56
C HIS A 34 -2.26 -8.59 2.41
N VAL A 35 -3.35 -9.10 2.98
CA VAL A 35 -3.81 -10.47 2.72
C VAL A 35 -4.48 -10.51 1.35
N VAL A 36 -4.09 -11.48 0.52
CA VAL A 36 -4.68 -11.74 -0.78
C VAL A 36 -5.41 -13.08 -0.71
N HIS A 37 -6.66 -13.12 -1.17
CA HIS A 37 -7.43 -14.35 -1.14
C HIS A 37 -6.78 -15.43 -2.01
N GLY A 38 -6.50 -16.59 -1.40
CA GLY A 38 -5.85 -17.72 -2.06
C GLY A 38 -4.31 -17.67 -2.02
N TRP A 39 -3.71 -16.71 -1.31
CA TRP A 39 -2.28 -16.70 -1.03
C TRP A 39 -2.02 -17.15 0.42
N GLU A 40 -0.93 -17.87 0.62
CA GLU A 40 -0.43 -18.18 1.96
C GLU A 40 0.36 -16.98 2.52
N GLU A 41 1.10 -16.29 1.65
CA GLU A 41 1.87 -15.09 1.95
C GLU A 41 1.03 -13.80 1.93
N ARG A 42 1.60 -12.72 2.49
CA ARG A 42 1.06 -11.37 2.34
C ARG A 42 1.72 -10.64 1.18
N ALA A 43 0.96 -9.82 0.47
CA ALA A 43 1.48 -8.93 -0.54
C ALA A 43 2.09 -7.68 0.11
N ASP A 44 3.35 -7.39 -0.18
CA ASP A 44 4.04 -6.15 0.21
C ASP A 44 3.72 -5.02 -0.77
N TYR A 45 3.33 -3.88 -0.23
CA TYR A 45 3.12 -2.65 -0.96
C TYR A 45 3.83 -1.51 -0.25
N ALA A 46 4.69 -0.80 -0.98
CA ALA A 46 5.44 0.32 -0.43
C ALA A 46 5.55 1.47 -1.42
N THR A 47 5.71 2.68 -0.88
CA THR A 47 5.99 3.88 -1.67
C THR A 47 7.30 3.73 -2.45
N GLU A 48 7.42 4.39 -3.60
CA GLU A 48 8.72 4.57 -4.27
C GLU A 48 9.56 5.67 -3.59
N PRO A 49 10.89 5.50 -3.45
CA PRO A 49 11.75 6.56 -2.95
C PRO A 49 11.62 7.85 -3.79
N GLY A 50 11.13 8.93 -3.18
CA GLY A 50 10.90 10.21 -3.86
C GLY A 50 9.65 10.26 -4.76
N GLY A 51 8.83 9.20 -4.74
CA GLY A 51 7.55 9.14 -5.44
C GLY A 51 6.39 9.79 -4.68
N ASP A 52 5.19 9.63 -5.21
CA ASP A 52 3.96 10.05 -4.54
C ASP A 52 3.70 9.13 -3.32
N PRO A 53 3.68 9.65 -2.07
CA PRO A 53 3.42 8.85 -0.87
C PRO A 53 2.03 8.20 -0.87
N PHE A 54 1.09 8.67 -1.69
CA PHE A 54 -0.23 8.11 -1.83
C PHE A 54 -0.35 7.04 -2.93
N VAL A 55 0.76 6.65 -3.55
CA VAL A 55 0.82 5.53 -4.49
C VAL A 55 1.77 4.46 -3.95
N TRP A 56 1.21 3.31 -3.60
CA TRP A 56 1.97 2.18 -3.06
C TRP A 56 2.11 1.10 -4.12
N HIS A 57 3.35 0.76 -4.41
CA HIS A 57 3.73 -0.18 -5.44
C HIS A 57 3.94 -1.57 -4.85
N TYR A 58 3.37 -2.58 -5.50
CA TYR A 58 3.59 -3.97 -5.14
C TYR A 58 5.07 -4.35 -5.23
N ARG A 59 5.62 -4.96 -4.17
CA ARG A 59 7.03 -5.37 -4.08
C ARG A 59 7.24 -6.88 -4.17
N GLY A 60 6.18 -7.67 -4.08
CA GLY A 60 6.27 -9.13 -4.05
C GLY A 60 5.50 -9.73 -2.87
N PRO A 61 5.40 -11.07 -2.80
CA PRO A 61 4.95 -11.74 -1.59
C PRO A 61 6.03 -11.67 -0.51
N VAL A 62 5.64 -11.44 0.74
CA VAL A 62 6.53 -11.54 1.90
C VAL A 62 6.53 -12.97 2.39
N VAL A 63 7.71 -13.60 2.34
CA VAL A 63 7.96 -14.86 3.04
C VAL A 63 8.35 -14.51 4.48
N VAL A 64 7.52 -14.94 5.44
CA VAL A 64 7.81 -14.82 6.89
C VAL A 64 8.83 -15.84 7.36
#